data_AF-A0A7S2HEM2-F1
#
_entry.id   AF-A0A7S2HEM2-F1
#
_cell.length_a   1.000
_cell.length_b   1.000
_cell.length_c   1.000
_cell.angle_alpha   90.00
_cell.angle_beta   90.00
_cell.angle_gamma   90.00
#
_symmetry.space_group_name_H-M   'P 1'
#
loop_
_entity.id
_entity.type
_entity.pdbx_description
1 polymer ?
#
loop_
_entity_poly.entity_id
_entity_poly.type
_entity_poly.pdbx_seq_one_letter_code
_entity_poly.pdbx_strand_id
1 'polypeptide(L)'
;QLCGINAVFYYSTTFFEGVIDDPLLGTTIVGAVNVVATYVALLLMDSCGRRTLILWSSGGMFICCIVIVLSLLGFLNNIMALLAVNVYVSFFEIGLGPIPWLIVAEMFDAKYVTTAMAASCQLNWACNFVVGLVFPYLNEYLGAFSFVPFATVLLLTFIFAAFKLPETQNTTPEELMDQLVRKNSAVVYHNINIEEAHNNPIDLEWKLAMEQLKQEDEAAMQSGT
;
A
#
# COMPACT_ATOMS: atom_id res chain seq x y z
N GLN A 1 6.18 -0.45 8.57
CA GLN A 1 6.36 -0.33 10.04
C GLN A 1 5.10 -0.57 10.83
N LEU A 2 3.98 0.13 10.57
CA LEU A 2 2.72 -0.11 11.31
C LEU A 2 2.13 -1.51 11.12
N CYS A 3 2.61 -2.30 10.15
CA CYS A 3 2.34 -3.72 10.09
C CYS A 3 2.86 -4.48 11.32
N GLY A 4 3.82 -3.97 12.10
CA GLY A 4 4.29 -4.63 13.33
C GLY A 4 5.50 -5.54 13.16
N ILE A 5 6.14 -5.57 11.98
CA ILE A 5 7.34 -6.39 11.76
C ILE A 5 8.50 -6.06 12.71
N ASN A 6 8.70 -4.78 13.04
CA ASN A 6 9.77 -4.39 13.96
C ASN A 6 9.47 -4.80 15.40
N ALA A 7 8.19 -4.83 15.82
CA ALA A 7 7.83 -5.40 17.11
C ALA A 7 8.17 -6.90 17.15
N VAL A 8 7.91 -7.63 16.06
CA VAL A 8 8.31 -9.03 15.93
C VAL A 8 9.83 -9.19 16.02
N PHE A 9 10.62 -8.37 15.33
CA PHE A 9 12.09 -8.47 15.42
C PHE A 9 12.62 -8.11 16.80
N TYR A 10 12.19 -6.99 17.38
CA TYR A 10 12.67 -6.49 18.67
C TYR A 10 12.31 -7.42 19.84
N TYR A 11 11.15 -8.06 19.76
CA TYR A 11 10.62 -8.89 20.85
C TYR A 11 10.52 -10.37 20.45
N SER A 12 11.20 -10.77 19.37
CA SER A 12 11.19 -12.13 18.83
C SER A 12 11.44 -13.17 19.93
N THR A 13 12.45 -12.94 20.77
CA THR A 13 12.85 -13.83 21.88
C THR A 13 11.71 -14.19 22.82
N THR A 14 10.79 -13.25 23.09
CA THR A 14 9.64 -13.50 23.98
C THR A 14 8.65 -14.53 23.43
N PHE A 15 8.59 -14.71 22.10
CA PHE A 15 7.77 -15.75 21.47
C PHE A 15 8.44 -17.14 21.49
N PHE A 16 9.76 -17.19 21.68
CA PHE A 16 10.54 -18.42 21.72
C PHE A 16 10.70 -18.97 23.15
N GLU A 17 10.40 -18.17 24.17
CA GLU A 17 10.46 -18.57 25.57
C GLU A 17 9.57 -19.81 25.83
N GLY A 18 10.19 -20.87 26.36
CA GLY A 18 9.51 -22.15 26.63
C GLY A 18 9.41 -23.12 25.44
N VAL A 19 9.92 -22.75 24.26
CA VAL A 19 10.07 -23.66 23.09
C VAL A 19 11.53 -23.84 22.71
N ILE A 20 12.31 -22.75 22.75
CA ILE A 20 13.76 -22.76 22.51
C ILE A 20 14.44 -22.14 23.72
N ASP A 21 15.25 -22.93 24.42
CA ASP A 21 15.96 -22.49 25.63
C ASP A 21 17.11 -21.50 25.33
N ASP A 22 17.61 -21.49 24.09
CA ASP A 22 18.66 -20.56 23.61
C ASP A 22 18.06 -19.40 22.78
N PRO A 23 18.00 -18.17 23.34
CA PRO A 23 17.50 -16.99 22.62
C PRO A 23 18.31 -16.63 21.37
N LEU A 24 19.61 -16.97 21.35
CA LEU A 24 20.48 -16.72 20.20
C LEU A 24 20.03 -17.57 19.00
N LEU A 25 19.71 -18.84 19.27
CA LEU A 25 19.23 -19.78 18.25
C LEU A 25 17.89 -19.32 17.66
N GLY A 26 16.96 -18.86 18.49
CA GLY A 26 15.68 -18.31 18.01
C GLY A 26 15.85 -17.10 17.09
N THR A 27 16.69 -16.13 17.49
CA THR A 27 17.01 -14.95 16.67
C THR A 27 17.70 -15.34 15.36
N THR A 28 18.61 -16.31 15.42
CA THR A 28 19.32 -16.81 14.23
C THR A 28 18.37 -17.47 13.22
N ILE A 29 17.38 -18.24 13.68
CA ILE A 29 16.36 -18.84 12.81
C ILE A 29 15.57 -17.75 12.09
N VAL A 30 15.08 -16.75 12.82
CA VAL A 30 14.30 -15.65 12.22
C VAL A 30 15.12 -14.90 11.18
N GLY A 31 16.40 -14.63 11.47
CA GLY A 31 17.32 -14.00 10.51
C GLY A 31 17.56 -14.87 9.27
N ALA A 32 17.73 -16.18 9.43
CA ALA A 32 17.91 -17.09 8.30
C ALA A 32 16.66 -17.16 7.41
N VAL A 33 15.47 -17.24 8.02
CA VAL A 33 14.18 -17.20 7.30
C VAL A 33 14.03 -15.88 6.55
N ASN A 34 14.40 -14.75 7.18
CA ASN A 34 14.38 -13.45 6.53
C ASN A 34 15.24 -13.43 5.26
N VAL A 35 16.51 -13.86 5.34
CA VAL A 35 17.41 -13.91 4.18
C VAL A 35 16.87 -14.78 3.04
N VAL A 36 16.35 -15.96 3.39
CA VAL A 36 15.76 -16.88 2.39
C VAL A 36 14.51 -16.25 1.76
N ALA A 37 13.64 -15.65 2.58
CA ALA A 37 12.42 -15.01 2.10
C ALA A 37 12.73 -13.80 1.20
N THR A 38 13.75 -12.99 1.53
CA THR A 38 14.21 -11.90 0.67
C THR A 38 14.72 -12.43 -0.67
N TYR A 39 15.47 -13.54 -0.69
CA TYR A 39 15.90 -14.16 -1.95
C TYR A 39 14.70 -14.59 -2.82
N VAL A 40 13.69 -15.21 -2.21
CA VAL A 40 12.44 -15.57 -2.91
C VAL A 40 11.69 -14.32 -3.39
N ALA A 41 11.63 -13.28 -2.57
CA ALA A 41 10.98 -12.02 -2.92
C ALA A 41 11.61 -11.38 -4.15
N LEU A 42 12.95 -11.39 -4.26
CA LEU A 42 13.67 -10.89 -5.43
C LEU A 42 13.23 -11.61 -6.71
N LEU A 43 13.08 -12.95 -6.67
CA LEU A 43 12.64 -13.73 -7.84
C LEU A 43 11.18 -13.43 -8.22
N LEU A 44 10.31 -13.18 -7.24
CA LEU A 44 8.89 -12.90 -7.47
C LEU A 44 8.65 -11.46 -7.95
N MET A 45 9.50 -10.51 -7.54
CA MET A 45 9.34 -9.09 -7.81
C MET A 45 9.35 -8.72 -9.30
N ASP A 46 10.11 -9.46 -10.10
CA ASP A 46 10.18 -9.23 -11.55
C ASP A 46 8.98 -9.85 -12.30
N SER A 47 8.37 -10.89 -11.73
CA SER A 47 7.32 -11.68 -12.39
C SER A 47 5.90 -11.35 -11.93
N CYS A 48 5.75 -10.76 -10.74
CA CYS A 48 4.45 -10.46 -10.14
C CYS A 48 4.19 -8.94 -10.02
N GLY A 49 2.93 -8.57 -10.19
CA GLY A 49 2.46 -7.20 -9.99
C GLY A 49 2.67 -6.71 -8.55
N ARG A 50 3.03 -5.43 -8.40
CA ARG A 50 3.30 -4.80 -7.10
C ARG A 50 2.04 -4.83 -6.22
N ARG A 51 0.86 -4.58 -6.81
CA ARG A 51 -0.41 -4.65 -6.09
C ARG A 51 -0.69 -6.07 -5.62
N THR A 52 -0.46 -7.06 -6.47
CA THR A 52 -0.64 -8.48 -6.13
C THR A 52 0.27 -8.88 -4.97
N LEU A 53 1.55 -8.49 -5.00
CA LEU A 53 2.49 -8.80 -3.92
C LEU A 53 2.09 -8.16 -2.58
N ILE A 54 1.60 -6.91 -2.59
CA ILE A 54 1.07 -6.25 -1.38
C ILE A 54 -0.17 -7.00 -0.84
N LEU A 55 -1.07 -7.46 -1.71
CA LEU A 55 -2.26 -8.22 -1.29
C LEU A 55 -1.89 -9.57 -0.67
N TRP A 56 -0.98 -10.33 -1.30
CA TRP A 56 -0.50 -11.60 -0.76
C TRP A 56 0.23 -11.41 0.57
N SER A 57 1.10 -10.41 0.65
CA SER A 57 1.84 -10.07 1.87
C SER A 57 0.90 -9.67 3.02
N SER A 58 0.04 -8.69 2.80
CA SER A 58 -0.88 -8.20 3.84
C SER A 58 -1.90 -9.26 4.28
N GLY A 59 -2.44 -10.05 3.34
CA GLY A 59 -3.35 -11.15 3.64
C GLY A 59 -2.68 -12.28 4.42
N GLY A 60 -1.49 -12.72 3.99
CA GLY A 60 -0.72 -13.74 4.69
C GLY A 60 -0.32 -13.32 6.10
N MET A 61 0.19 -12.10 6.25
CA MET A 61 0.53 -11.52 7.56
C MET A 61 -0.70 -11.40 8.48
N PHE A 62 -1.87 -11.01 7.95
CA PHE A 62 -3.11 -10.94 8.72
C PHE A 62 -3.52 -12.31 9.29
N ILE A 63 -3.46 -13.36 8.47
CA ILE A 63 -3.77 -14.73 8.91
C ILE A 63 -2.76 -15.17 9.99
N CYS A 64 -1.47 -14.88 9.79
CA CYS A 64 -0.44 -15.17 10.78
C CYS A 64 -0.70 -14.45 12.11
N CYS A 65 -1.14 -13.18 12.12
CA CYS A 65 -1.54 -12.50 13.34
C CYS A 65 -2.65 -13.25 14.10
N ILE A 66 -3.67 -13.76 13.39
CA ILE A 66 -4.75 -14.55 14.01
C ILE A 66 -4.17 -15.82 14.65
N VAL A 67 -3.31 -16.54 13.93
CA VAL A 67 -2.67 -17.77 14.46
C VAL A 67 -1.82 -17.47 15.69
N ILE A 68 -1.06 -16.37 15.68
CA ILE A 68 -0.26 -15.94 16.83
C ILE A 68 -1.16 -15.66 18.04
N VAL A 69 -2.21 -14.85 17.87
CA VAL A 69 -3.16 -14.52 18.95
C VAL A 69 -3.80 -15.79 19.51
N LEU A 70 -4.29 -16.70 18.65
CA LEU A 70 -4.91 -17.96 19.09
C LEU A 70 -3.93 -18.88 19.82
N SER A 71 -2.67 -18.92 19.39
CA SER A 71 -1.63 -19.70 20.07
C SER A 71 -1.29 -19.12 21.44
N LEU A 72 -1.15 -17.80 21.55
CA LEU A 72 -0.86 -17.12 22.82
C LEU A 72 -2.02 -17.18 23.81
N LEU A 73 -3.27 -17.30 23.34
CA LEU A 73 -4.44 -17.56 24.17
C LEU A 73 -4.55 -19.03 24.65
N GLY A 74 -3.65 -19.91 24.21
CA GLY A 74 -3.64 -21.32 24.58
C GLY A 74 -4.59 -22.21 23.78
N PHE A 75 -5.22 -21.70 22.72
CA PHE A 75 -6.05 -22.53 21.82
C PHE A 75 -5.19 -23.38 20.86
N LEU A 76 -3.95 -22.97 20.60
CA LEU A 76 -2.98 -23.70 19.78
C LEU A 76 -1.68 -23.91 20.55
N ASN A 77 -0.81 -24.79 20.06
CA ASN A 77 0.49 -25.07 20.66
C ASN A 77 1.46 -23.87 20.46
N ASN A 78 2.35 -23.62 21.42
CA ASN A 78 3.41 -22.61 21.33
C ASN A 78 4.29 -22.77 20.08
N ILE A 79 4.49 -24.00 19.59
CA ILE A 79 5.18 -24.26 18.32
C ILE A 79 4.47 -23.59 17.12
N MET A 80 3.14 -23.49 17.15
CA MET A 80 2.37 -22.84 16.08
C MET A 80 2.56 -21.32 16.12
N ALA A 81 2.72 -20.71 17.30
CA ALA A 81 3.07 -19.29 17.41
C ALA A 81 4.44 -19.03 16.74
N LEU A 82 5.41 -19.89 17.03
CA LEU A 82 6.77 -19.83 16.47
C LEU A 82 6.75 -19.95 14.94
N LEU A 83 6.06 -20.95 14.41
CA LEU A 83 5.92 -21.13 12.97
C LEU A 83 5.19 -19.95 12.33
N ALA A 84 4.13 -19.45 12.97
CA ALA A 84 3.36 -18.31 12.47
C ALA A 84 4.21 -17.04 12.42
N VAL A 85 5.07 -16.78 13.41
CA VAL A 85 6.03 -15.67 13.41
C VAL A 85 7.03 -15.78 12.26
N ASN A 86 7.56 -16.96 11.98
CA ASN A 86 8.50 -17.15 10.86
C ASN A 86 7.79 -16.96 9.51
N VAL A 87 6.59 -17.52 9.34
CA VAL A 87 5.79 -17.34 8.13
C VAL A 87 5.37 -15.87 7.96
N TYR A 88 5.08 -15.17 9.05
CA TYR A 88 4.79 -13.74 9.08
C TYR A 88 5.95 -12.92 8.52
N VAL A 89 7.18 -13.20 8.94
CA VAL A 89 8.39 -12.56 8.41
C VAL A 89 8.57 -12.88 6.91
N SER A 90 8.30 -14.11 6.49
CA SER A 90 8.38 -14.47 5.07
C SER A 90 7.38 -13.69 4.20
N PHE A 91 6.12 -13.57 4.63
CA PHE A 91 5.13 -12.78 3.90
C PHE A 91 5.46 -11.29 3.89
N PHE A 92 6.07 -10.76 4.95
CA PHE A 92 6.55 -9.39 4.97
C PHE A 92 7.58 -9.14 3.86
N GLU A 93 8.61 -9.98 3.77
CA GLU A 93 9.68 -9.84 2.77
C GLU A 93 9.17 -9.94 1.32
N ILE A 94 8.16 -10.78 1.07
CA ILE A 94 7.60 -10.94 -0.28
C ILE A 94 6.90 -9.68 -0.80
N GLY A 95 6.38 -8.82 0.08
CA GLY A 95 5.60 -7.65 -0.34
C GLY A 95 5.89 -6.39 0.46
N LEU A 96 5.35 -6.31 1.68
CA LEU A 96 5.38 -5.08 2.49
C LEU A 96 6.79 -4.59 2.88
N GLY A 97 7.82 -5.44 2.77
CA GLY A 97 9.22 -5.06 2.92
C GLY A 97 9.72 -4.19 1.77
N PRO A 98 9.92 -4.75 0.57
CA PRO A 98 10.54 -4.02 -0.54
C PRO A 98 9.56 -3.20 -1.39
N ILE A 99 8.31 -3.67 -1.57
CA ILE A 99 7.39 -3.11 -2.56
C ILE A 99 6.98 -1.65 -2.28
N PRO A 100 6.74 -1.21 -1.03
CA PRO A 100 6.43 0.21 -0.77
C PRO A 100 7.51 1.16 -1.27
N TRP A 101 8.78 0.78 -1.19
CA TRP A 101 9.90 1.60 -1.69
C TRP A 101 9.91 1.68 -3.21
N LEU A 102 9.57 0.58 -3.89
CA LEU A 102 9.47 0.54 -5.34
C LEU A 102 8.27 1.34 -5.85
N ILE A 103 7.11 1.20 -5.21
CA ILE A 103 5.91 1.94 -5.59
C ILE A 103 6.16 3.45 -5.52
N VAL A 104 6.83 3.95 -4.48
CA VAL A 104 7.17 5.39 -4.40
C VAL A 104 8.14 5.80 -5.52
N ALA A 105 9.05 4.92 -5.94
CA ALA A 105 9.93 5.19 -7.07
C ALA A 105 9.20 5.17 -8.43
N GLU A 106 8.22 4.28 -8.59
CA GLU A 106 7.46 4.08 -9.83
C GLU A 106 6.29 5.07 -9.99
N MET A 107 5.76 5.62 -8.88
CA MET A 107 4.59 6.52 -8.90
C MET A 107 4.91 7.99 -9.17
N PHE A 108 6.17 8.42 -9.00
CA PHE A 108 6.55 9.82 -9.09
C PHE A 108 7.57 10.06 -10.20
N ASP A 109 7.42 11.16 -10.92
CA ASP A 109 8.42 11.60 -11.87
C ASP A 109 9.78 11.82 -11.21
N ALA A 110 10.84 11.66 -12.00
CA ALA A 110 12.22 11.85 -11.55
C ALA A 110 12.47 13.20 -10.84
N LYS A 111 11.69 14.24 -11.17
CA LYS A 111 11.76 15.55 -10.53
C LYS A 111 11.29 15.54 -9.06
N TYR A 112 10.31 14.70 -8.72
CA TYR A 112 9.66 14.69 -7.40
C TYR A 112 9.96 13.43 -6.59
N VAL A 113 10.47 12.37 -7.22
CA VAL A 113 10.72 11.07 -6.60
C VAL A 113 11.63 11.18 -5.36
N THR A 114 12.67 12.03 -5.40
CA THR A 114 13.57 12.23 -4.26
C THR A 114 12.84 12.81 -3.05
N THR A 115 11.98 13.81 -3.27
CA THR A 115 11.19 14.43 -2.20
C THR A 115 10.14 13.46 -1.65
N ALA A 116 9.45 12.72 -2.53
CA ALA A 116 8.47 11.70 -2.13
C ALA A 116 9.10 10.57 -1.31
N MET A 117 10.27 10.07 -1.75
CA MET A 117 11.06 9.07 -1.03
C MET A 117 11.52 9.58 0.34
N ALA A 118 11.99 10.82 0.43
CA ALA A 118 12.41 11.43 1.70
C ALA A 118 11.25 11.54 2.69
N ALA A 119 10.09 12.03 2.25
CA ALA A 119 8.89 12.12 3.07
C ALA A 119 8.39 10.73 3.53
N SER A 120 8.36 9.76 2.61
CA SER A 120 7.99 8.37 2.91
C SER A 120 8.94 7.73 3.91
N CYS A 121 10.24 8.00 3.79
CA CYS A 121 11.28 7.53 4.71
C CYS A 121 11.07 8.13 6.11
N GLN A 122 10.83 9.44 6.22
CA GLN A 122 10.56 10.09 7.51
C GLN A 122 9.32 9.50 8.19
N LEU A 123 8.23 9.31 7.44
CA LEU A 123 7.02 8.66 7.96
C LEU A 123 7.27 7.22 8.38
N ASN A 124 8.07 6.47 7.61
CA ASN A 124 8.48 5.11 7.94
C ASN A 124 9.20 5.08 9.29
N TRP A 125 10.26 5.88 9.46
CA TRP A 125 11.03 5.91 10.71
C TRP A 125 10.24 6.45 11.89
N ALA A 126 9.37 7.45 11.69
CA ALA A 126 8.46 7.93 12.73
C ALA A 126 7.51 6.82 13.21
N CYS A 127 6.91 6.08 12.27
CA CYS A 127 6.07 4.93 12.61
C CYS A 127 6.87 3.82 13.32
N ASN A 128 8.13 3.58 12.89
CA ASN A 128 9.00 2.62 13.57
C ASN A 128 9.22 3.03 15.03
N PHE A 129 9.58 4.29 15.27
CA PHE A 129 9.82 4.83 16.60
C PHE A 129 8.59 4.67 17.50
N VAL A 130 7.40 5.01 16.99
CA VAL A 130 6.14 4.84 17.73
C VAL A 130 5.90 3.37 18.07
N VAL A 131 6.06 2.45 17.12
CA VAL A 131 5.88 1.01 17.37
C VAL A 131 6.89 0.50 18.40
N GLY A 132 8.16 0.87 18.28
CA GLY A 132 9.21 0.47 19.22
C GLY A 132 8.97 0.95 20.65
N LEU A 133 8.42 2.16 20.82
CA LEU A 133 8.08 2.70 22.14
C LEU A 133 6.79 2.11 22.72
N VAL A 134 5.75 1.96 21.90
CA VAL A 134 4.41 1.61 22.38
C VAL A 134 4.24 0.10 22.58
N PHE A 135 4.92 -0.73 21.78
CA PHE A 135 4.71 -2.17 21.79
C PHE A 135 4.96 -2.84 23.16
N PRO A 136 6.00 -2.50 23.95
CA PRO A 136 6.17 -3.06 25.30
C PRO A 136 4.96 -2.88 26.19
N TYR A 137 4.43 -1.66 26.25
CA TYR A 137 3.22 -1.34 27.02
C TYR A 137 2.03 -2.10 26.46
N LEU A 138 1.89 -2.15 25.14
CA LEU A 138 0.82 -2.90 24.50
C LEU A 138 0.87 -4.38 24.87
N ASN A 139 2.05 -4.98 24.89
CA ASN A 139 2.27 -6.38 25.24
C ASN A 139 2.04 -6.64 26.75
N GLU A 140 2.43 -5.71 27.62
CA GLU A 140 2.19 -5.79 29.06
C GLU A 140 0.69 -5.76 29.40
N TYR A 141 -0.07 -4.84 28.80
CA TYR A 141 -1.49 -4.66 29.11
C TYR A 141 -2.42 -5.61 28.34
N LEU A 142 -2.09 -5.95 27.09
CA LEU A 142 -2.97 -6.76 26.23
C LEU A 142 -2.51 -8.22 26.07
N GLY A 143 -1.27 -8.55 26.44
CA GLY A 143 -0.70 -9.88 26.27
C GLY A 143 -0.88 -10.39 24.84
N ALA A 144 -1.59 -11.51 24.70
CA ALA A 144 -1.91 -12.12 23.40
C ALA A 144 -2.59 -11.16 22.41
N PHE A 145 -3.39 -10.21 22.88
CA PHE A 145 -4.12 -9.27 22.01
C PHE A 145 -3.25 -8.12 21.48
N SER A 146 -1.96 -8.06 21.84
CA SER A 146 -1.01 -7.05 21.34
C SER A 146 -0.84 -7.06 19.82
N PHE A 147 -1.18 -8.15 19.14
CA PHE A 147 -1.16 -8.27 17.68
C PHE A 147 -2.45 -7.79 16.98
N VAL A 148 -3.53 -7.55 17.71
CA VAL A 148 -4.81 -7.12 17.11
C VAL A 148 -4.70 -5.75 16.41
N PRO A 149 -3.99 -4.74 16.96
CA PRO A 149 -3.77 -3.48 16.24
C PRO A 149 -3.02 -3.68 14.92
N PHE A 150 -2.01 -4.55 14.90
CA PHE A 150 -1.28 -4.89 13.67
C PHE A 150 -2.16 -5.61 12.65
N ALA A 151 -2.96 -6.59 13.08
CA ALA A 151 -3.94 -7.25 12.24
C ALA A 151 -4.94 -6.25 11.63
N THR A 152 -5.38 -5.27 12.41
CA THR A 152 -6.28 -4.20 11.94
C THR A 152 -5.62 -3.36 10.85
N VAL A 153 -4.38 -2.92 11.06
CA VAL A 153 -3.62 -2.16 10.05
C VAL A 153 -3.38 -2.99 8.79
N LEU A 154 -3.05 -4.27 8.93
CA LEU A 154 -2.85 -5.19 7.81
C LEU A 154 -4.13 -5.38 6.99
N LEU A 155 -5.28 -5.54 7.64
CA LEU A 155 -6.57 -5.63 6.98
C LEU A 155 -6.92 -4.34 6.23
N LEU A 156 -6.71 -3.17 6.86
CA LEU A 156 -6.89 -1.88 6.20
C LEU A 156 -5.96 -1.71 5.00
N THR A 157 -4.71 -2.17 5.13
CA THR A 157 -3.72 -2.17 4.04
C THR A 157 -4.16 -3.09 2.90
N PHE A 158 -4.69 -4.27 3.21
CA PHE A 158 -5.23 -5.20 2.22
C PHE A 158 -6.40 -4.59 1.46
N ILE A 159 -7.37 -4.00 2.17
CA ILE A 159 -8.52 -3.31 1.57
C ILE A 159 -8.04 -2.14 0.69
N PHE A 160 -7.11 -1.33 1.20
CA PHE A 160 -6.54 -0.22 0.42
C PHE A 160 -5.85 -0.72 -0.85
N ALA A 161 -5.03 -1.75 -0.77
CA ALA A 161 -4.37 -2.37 -1.92
C ALA A 161 -5.37 -2.99 -2.90
N ALA A 162 -6.47 -3.54 -2.39
CA ALA A 162 -7.49 -4.17 -3.21
C ALA A 162 -8.30 -3.15 -4.02
N PHE A 163 -8.56 -1.96 -3.51
CA PHE A 163 -9.47 -1.01 -4.17
C PHE A 163 -8.80 0.25 -4.73
N LYS A 164 -7.74 0.72 -4.08
CA LYS A 164 -7.14 2.03 -4.36
C LYS A 164 -5.78 1.97 -5.02
N LEU A 165 -4.95 0.98 -4.69
CA LEU A 165 -3.60 0.87 -5.24
C LEU A 165 -3.65 0.46 -6.72
N PRO A 166 -3.13 1.27 -7.66
CA PRO A 166 -2.96 0.86 -9.05
C PRO A 166 -1.85 -0.19 -9.16
N GLU A 167 -1.86 -0.94 -10.26
CA GLU A 167 -0.70 -1.76 -10.61
C GLU A 167 0.36 -0.86 -11.24
N THR A 168 1.59 -0.90 -10.71
CA THR A 168 2.70 -0.04 -11.14
C THR A 168 3.73 -0.79 -11.99
N GLN A 169 3.66 -2.12 -12.02
CA GLN A 169 4.59 -2.93 -12.79
C GLN A 169 4.55 -2.57 -14.28
N ASN A 170 5.73 -2.37 -14.87
CA ASN A 170 5.92 -2.10 -16.31
C ASN A 170 5.14 -0.89 -16.86
N THR A 171 4.76 0.06 -16.00
CA THR A 171 4.01 1.27 -16.40
C THR A 171 4.87 2.51 -16.13
N THR A 172 4.89 3.45 -17.05
CA THR A 172 5.60 4.73 -16.82
C THR A 172 4.82 5.64 -15.87
N PRO A 173 5.47 6.56 -15.12
CA PRO A 173 4.76 7.49 -14.24
C PRO A 173 3.69 8.32 -14.97
N GLU A 174 3.96 8.73 -16.22
CA GLU A 174 3.03 9.49 -17.06
C GLU A 174 1.79 8.66 -17.43
N GLU A 175 1.97 7.41 -17.87
CA GLU A 175 0.85 6.48 -18.12
C GLU A 175 0.05 6.20 -16.84
N LEU A 176 0.72 6.10 -15.69
CA LEU A 176 0.06 5.89 -14.41
C LEU A 176 -0.82 7.09 -14.03
N MET A 177 -0.31 8.31 -14.23
CA MET A 177 -1.07 9.54 -14.01
C MET A 177 -2.29 9.60 -14.93
N ASP A 178 -2.12 9.30 -16.22
CA ASP A 178 -3.20 9.27 -17.21
C ASP A 178 -4.28 8.23 -16.84
N GLN A 179 -3.87 7.05 -16.39
CA GLN A 179 -4.81 6.01 -15.91
C GLN A 179 -5.59 6.48 -14.67
N LEU A 180 -4.91 7.12 -13.70
CA LEU A 180 -5.53 7.64 -12.49
C LEU A 180 -6.52 8.78 -12.81
N VAL A 181 -6.14 9.70 -13.71
CA VAL A 181 -7.00 10.77 -14.21
C VAL A 181 -8.21 10.16 -14.89
N ARG A 182 -8.04 9.26 -15.87
CA ARG A 182 -9.17 8.62 -16.59
C ARG A 182 -10.12 7.88 -15.64
N LYS A 183 -9.59 7.14 -14.66
CA LYS A 183 -10.40 6.43 -13.65
C LYS A 183 -11.23 7.40 -12.80
N ASN A 184 -10.68 8.56 -12.44
CA ASN A 184 -11.41 9.60 -11.72
C ASN A 184 -12.38 10.36 -12.64
N SER A 185 -12.00 10.62 -13.88
CA SER A 185 -12.83 11.29 -14.88
C SER A 185 -14.06 10.47 -15.27
N ALA A 186 -13.95 9.15 -15.40
CA ALA A 186 -15.10 8.28 -15.67
C ALA A 186 -16.16 8.36 -14.56
N VAL A 187 -15.75 8.63 -13.31
CA VAL A 187 -16.67 8.90 -12.19
C VAL A 187 -17.29 10.29 -12.31
N VAL A 188 -16.53 11.30 -12.77
CA VAL A 188 -17.03 12.67 -12.98
C VAL A 188 -18.02 12.74 -14.16
N TYR A 189 -17.69 12.14 -15.31
CA TYR A 189 -18.55 12.15 -16.50
C TYR A 189 -19.83 11.33 -16.31
N HIS A 190 -19.82 10.28 -15.48
CA HIS A 190 -21.05 9.55 -15.14
C HIS A 190 -22.03 10.38 -14.29
N ASN A 191 -21.53 11.34 -13.52
CA ASN A 191 -22.35 12.28 -12.73
C ASN A 191 -22.78 13.53 -13.50
N ILE A 192 -22.28 13.73 -14.73
CA ILE A 192 -22.77 14.78 -15.63
C ILE A 192 -23.83 14.12 -16.51
N ASN A 193 -25.09 14.42 -16.25
CA ASN A 193 -26.20 14.02 -17.10
C ASN A 193 -26.05 14.73 -18.45
N ILE A 194 -25.32 14.14 -19.41
CA ILE A 194 -25.07 14.73 -20.73
C ILE A 194 -26.40 14.92 -21.50
N GLU A 195 -27.49 14.25 -21.10
CA GLU A 195 -28.83 14.48 -21.64
C GLU A 195 -29.44 15.85 -21.22
N GLU A 196 -29.11 16.38 -20.03
CA GLU A 196 -29.55 17.74 -19.63
C GLU A 196 -28.70 18.85 -20.27
N ALA A 197 -27.49 18.52 -20.76
CA ALA A 197 -26.64 19.49 -21.44
C ALA A 197 -27.18 19.91 -22.82
N HIS A 198 -28.03 19.10 -23.46
CA HIS A 198 -28.58 19.39 -24.79
C HIS A 198 -29.57 20.57 -24.81
N ASN A 199 -30.11 20.95 -23.64
CA ASN A 199 -31.05 22.08 -23.48
C ASN A 199 -30.48 23.18 -22.57
N ASN A 200 -29.16 23.22 -22.35
CA ASN A 200 -28.56 24.27 -21.54
C ASN A 200 -28.62 25.61 -22.30
N PRO A 201 -29.24 26.67 -21.75
CA PRO A 201 -29.34 27.98 -22.41
C PRO A 201 -27.97 28.56 -22.83
N ILE A 202 -26.89 28.17 -22.16
CA ILE A 202 -25.52 28.56 -22.48
C ILE A 202 -25.12 28.09 -23.90
N ASP A 203 -25.56 26.89 -24.31
CA ASP A 203 -25.19 26.30 -25.60
C ASP A 203 -25.85 27.01 -26.79
N LEU A 204 -27.02 27.63 -26.58
CA LEU A 204 -27.71 28.47 -27.56
C LEU A 204 -27.03 29.83 -27.70
N GLU A 205 -26.63 30.45 -26.58
CA GLU A 205 -25.87 31.72 -26.60
C GLU A 205 -24.54 31.58 -27.33
N TRP A 206 -23.80 30.50 -27.10
CA TRP A 206 -22.54 30.23 -27.80
C TRP A 206 -22.74 30.04 -29.32
N LYS A 207 -23.80 29.34 -29.73
CA LYS A 207 -24.12 29.18 -31.16
C LYS A 207 -24.43 30.52 -31.82
N LEU A 208 -25.24 31.36 -31.18
CA LEU A 208 -25.59 32.69 -31.68
C LEU A 208 -24.35 33.61 -31.76
N ALA A 209 -23.49 33.58 -30.74
CA ALA A 209 -22.25 34.36 -30.73
C ALA A 209 -21.28 33.93 -31.84
N MET A 210 -21.14 32.62 -32.08
CA MET A 210 -20.31 32.10 -33.17
C MET A 210 -20.88 32.46 -34.55
N GLU A 211 -22.20 32.50 -34.69
CA GLU A 211 -22.87 32.90 -35.94
C GLU A 211 -22.71 34.40 -36.21
N GLN A 212 -22.76 35.23 -35.17
CA GLN A 212 -22.45 36.67 -35.26
C GLN A 212 -21.00 36.93 -35.67
N LEU A 213 -20.03 36.28 -35.03
CA LEU A 213 -18.62 36.41 -35.39
C LEU A 213 -18.36 36.02 -36.84
N LYS A 214 -19.02 34.96 -37.31
CA LYS A 214 -18.90 34.52 -38.70
C LYS A 214 -19.49 35.53 -39.69
N GLN A 215 -20.59 36.18 -39.34
CA GLN A 215 -21.18 37.25 -40.15
C GLN A 215 -20.30 38.51 -40.17
N GLU A 216 -19.67 38.84 -39.04
CA GLU A 216 -18.72 39.95 -38.96
C GLU A 216 -17.46 39.70 -39.79
N ASP A 217 -16.90 38.48 -39.75
CA ASP A 217 -15.77 38.08 -40.60
C ASP A 217 -16.12 38.10 -42.10
N GLU A 218 -17.32 37.63 -42.47
CA GLU A 218 -17.79 37.68 -43.85
C GLU A 218 -18.01 39.13 -44.33
N ALA A 219 -18.52 40.00 -43.47
CA ALA A 219 -18.67 41.42 -43.75
C ALA A 219 -17.32 42.14 -43.90
N ALA A 220 -16.34 41.82 -43.03
CA ALA A 220 -14.99 42.36 -43.11
C ALA A 220 -14.25 41.92 -44.39
N MET A 221 -14.42 40.65 -44.79
CA MET A 221 -13.89 40.14 -46.06
C MET A 221 -14.52 40.84 -47.28
N GLN A 222 -15.79 41.25 -47.20
CA GLN A 222 -16.46 41.99 -48.29
C GLN A 222 -16.12 43.48 -48.31
N SER A 223 -15.76 44.10 -47.18
CA SER A 223 -15.41 45.53 -47.09
C SER A 223 -13.96 45.85 -47.46
N GLY A 224 -13.10 44.84 -47.66
CA GLY A 224 -11.75 45.01 -48.21
C GLY A 224 -10.78 45.83 -47.36
N THR A 225 -10.91 45.75 -46.03
CA THR A 225 -9.91 46.26 -45.05
C THR A 225 -9.21 45.11 -44.36
#